data_AF-X1EXE3-F1
#
_entry.id   AF-X1EXE3-F1
#
_cell.length_a   1.000
_cell.length_b   1.000
_cell.length_c   1.000
_cell.angle_alpha   90.00
_cell.angle_beta   90.00
_cell.angle_gamma   90.00
#
_symmetry.space_group_name_H-M   'P 1'
#
loop_
_entity.id
_entity.type
_entity.pdbx_description
1 polymer ?
#
loop_
_entity_poly.entity_id
_entity_poly.type
_entity_poly.pdbx_seq_one_letter_code
_entity_poly.pdbx_strand_id
1 'polypeptide(L)'
;YFVVDPEFDREDFRQLSEYIEKKGLTHPVFTICIPLPGTDMYEEKKEKVSKNYELFDFYHVVERTKLPKREFYKCFVNLYKRAYSPLRLLKNPRRNTAAFSLSQVRLKLKYLRGLNNLVRNAERF
;
A
#
# COMPACT_ATOMS: atom_id res chain seq x y z
N TYR A 1 -4.06 -8.97 5.41
CA TYR A 1 -3.10 -8.57 4.37
C TYR A 1 -3.87 -8.40 3.07
N PHE A 2 -3.52 -7.39 2.29
CA PHE A 2 -4.11 -7.12 1.00
C PHE A 2 -2.99 -6.93 -0.02
N VAL A 3 -3.16 -7.53 -1.19
CA VAL A 3 -2.23 -7.39 -2.29
C VAL A 3 -2.83 -6.43 -3.30
N VAL A 4 -2.05 -5.44 -3.71
CA VAL A 4 -2.42 -4.42 -4.70
C VAL A 4 -1.71 -4.79 -6.00
N ASP A 5 -2.48 -4.98 -7.06
CA ASP A 5 -1.93 -5.30 -8.36
C ASP A 5 -1.41 -4.01 -9.05
N PRO A 6 -0.23 -4.02 -9.72
CA PRO A 6 0.22 -2.92 -10.59
C PRO A 6 -0.81 -2.49 -11.64
N GLU A 7 -1.72 -3.38 -12.04
CA GLU A 7 -2.81 -3.11 -12.98
C GLU A 7 -4.06 -2.49 -12.34
N PHE A 8 -4.05 -2.20 -11.03
CA PHE A 8 -5.15 -1.49 -10.39
C PHE A 8 -5.34 -0.09 -10.98
N ASP A 9 -6.58 0.24 -11.28
CA ASP A 9 -7.00 1.61 -11.52
C ASP A 9 -7.63 2.25 -10.28
N ARG A 10 -8.09 3.51 -10.43
CA ARG A 10 -8.63 4.30 -9.32
C ARG A 10 -9.87 3.65 -8.69
N GLU A 11 -10.64 2.92 -9.46
CA GLU A 11 -11.86 2.27 -9.02
C GLU A 11 -11.54 1.03 -8.17
N ASP A 12 -10.54 0.24 -8.56
CA ASP A 12 -10.03 -0.88 -7.76
C ASP A 12 -9.56 -0.40 -6.37
N PHE A 13 -8.78 0.69 -6.33
CA PHE A 13 -8.33 1.31 -5.08
C PHE A 13 -9.51 1.80 -4.22
N ARG A 14 -10.54 2.37 -4.84
CA ARG A 14 -11.75 2.85 -4.14
C ARG A 14 -12.50 1.67 -3.51
N GLN A 15 -12.74 0.61 -4.27
CA GLN A 15 -13.44 -0.59 -3.79
C GLN A 15 -12.70 -1.26 -2.64
N LEU A 16 -11.37 -1.39 -2.74
CA LEU A 16 -10.55 -1.94 -1.66
C LEU A 16 -10.67 -1.09 -0.38
N SER A 17 -10.61 0.23 -0.51
CA SER A 17 -10.78 1.14 0.62
C SER A 17 -12.16 1.00 1.26
N GLU A 18 -13.22 0.93 0.47
CA GLU A 18 -14.60 0.77 0.94
C GLU A 18 -14.83 -0.58 1.62
N TYR A 19 -14.25 -1.66 1.07
CA TYR A 19 -14.30 -2.98 1.68
C TYR A 19 -13.68 -2.97 3.08
N ILE A 20 -12.51 -2.34 3.22
CA ILE A 20 -11.80 -2.21 4.49
C ILE A 20 -12.62 -1.42 5.50
N GLU A 21 -13.26 -0.34 5.06
CA GLU A 21 -14.19 0.45 5.86
C GLU A 21 -15.39 -0.37 6.32
N LYS A 22 -16.08 -1.02 5.39
CA LYS A 22 -17.27 -1.85 5.65
C LYS A 22 -16.98 -2.98 6.62
N LYS A 23 -15.81 -3.62 6.52
CA LYS A 23 -15.40 -4.70 7.43
C LYS A 23 -14.85 -4.20 8.78
N GLY A 24 -14.57 -2.89 8.90
CA GLY A 24 -14.06 -2.29 10.13
C GLY A 24 -12.66 -2.77 10.50
N LEU A 25 -11.81 -3.04 9.50
CA LEU A 25 -10.45 -3.53 9.73
C LEU A 25 -9.55 -2.42 10.29
N THR A 26 -8.92 -2.69 11.43
CA THR A 26 -8.16 -1.70 12.22
C THR A 26 -6.66 -1.69 11.92
N HIS A 27 -6.14 -2.80 11.39
CA HIS A 27 -4.72 -2.99 11.08
C HIS A 27 -4.51 -3.62 9.69
N PRO A 28 -5.08 -3.06 8.61
CA PRO A 28 -4.78 -3.58 7.28
C PRO A 28 -3.31 -3.26 6.90
N VAL A 29 -2.68 -4.23 6.26
CA VAL A 29 -1.36 -4.11 5.63
C VAL A 29 -1.56 -4.32 4.14
N PHE A 30 -0.96 -3.46 3.33
CA PHE A 30 -1.05 -3.49 1.88
C PHE A 30 0.34 -3.72 1.29
N THR A 31 0.43 -4.62 0.33
CA THR A 31 1.68 -4.90 -0.39
C THR A 31 1.41 -4.84 -1.88
N ILE A 32 2.39 -4.42 -2.67
CA ILE A 32 2.30 -4.46 -4.12
C ILE A 32 2.61 -5.88 -4.58
N CYS A 33 1.81 -6.41 -5.51
CA CYS A 33 2.11 -7.66 -6.20
C CYS A 33 3.35 -7.43 -7.06
N ILE A 34 4.45 -8.09 -6.73
CA ILE A 34 5.68 -8.02 -7.51
C ILE A 34 6.12 -9.41 -7.95
N PRO A 35 6.59 -9.57 -9.19
CA PRO A 35 7.20 -10.82 -9.64
C PRO A 35 8.50 -11.04 -8.89
N LEU A 36 8.55 -12.05 -8.01
CA LEU A 36 9.76 -12.34 -7.23
C LEU A 36 10.71 -13.26 -8.01
N PRO A 37 12.03 -13.00 -8.01
CA PRO A 37 13.00 -13.87 -8.66
C PRO A 37 12.85 -15.33 -8.21
N GLY A 38 12.81 -16.25 -9.18
CA GLY A 38 12.57 -17.68 -8.92
C GLY A 38 11.09 -18.10 -8.86
N THR A 39 10.15 -17.19 -9.17
CA THR A 39 8.73 -17.53 -9.39
C THR A 39 8.39 -17.59 -10.88
N ASP A 40 7.36 -18.37 -11.24
CA ASP A 40 6.87 -18.46 -12.62
C ASP A 40 6.48 -17.07 -13.16
N MET A 41 5.81 -16.27 -12.33
CA MET A 41 5.43 -14.88 -12.67
C MET A 41 6.63 -13.99 -12.99
N TYR A 42 7.78 -14.23 -12.36
CA TYR A 42 9.02 -13.52 -12.67
C TYR A 42 9.62 -14.00 -13.98
N GLU A 43 9.67 -15.30 -14.24
CA GLU A 43 10.19 -15.81 -15.51
C GLU A 43 9.33 -15.33 -16.70
N GLU A 44 8.00 -15.28 -16.56
CA GLU A 44 7.09 -14.72 -17.57
C GLU A 44 7.31 -13.23 -17.85
N LYS A 45 7.71 -12.47 -16.83
CA LYS A 45 7.82 -11.00 -16.89
C LYS A 45 9.26 -10.49 -16.86
N LYS A 46 10.25 -11.38 -16.90
CA LYS A 46 11.68 -11.10 -16.62
C LYS A 46 12.26 -9.94 -17.41
N GLU A 47 11.84 -9.77 -18.66
CA GLU A 47 12.30 -8.70 -19.55
C GLU A 47 11.66 -7.33 -19.24
N LYS A 48 10.53 -7.32 -18.55
CA LYS A 48 9.74 -6.12 -18.23
C LYS A 48 9.96 -5.61 -16.81
N VAL A 49 10.57 -6.42 -15.95
CA VAL A 49 10.83 -6.11 -14.55
C VAL A 49 12.15 -5.38 -14.37
N SER A 50 12.23 -4.55 -13.33
CA SER A 50 13.42 -3.81 -12.98
C SER A 50 14.57 -4.75 -12.62
N LYS A 51 15.78 -4.41 -13.08
CA LYS A 51 17.03 -5.08 -12.67
C LYS A 51 17.58 -4.55 -11.36
N ASN A 52 16.97 -3.49 -10.80
CA ASN A 52 17.33 -2.99 -9.49
C ASN A 52 16.63 -3.82 -8.40
N TYR A 53 17.35 -4.80 -7.87
CA TYR A 53 16.84 -5.70 -6.83
C TYR A 53 16.52 -4.99 -5.50
N GLU A 54 17.02 -3.78 -5.26
CA GLU A 54 16.65 -2.99 -4.08
C GLU A 54 15.16 -2.60 -4.06
N LEU A 55 14.50 -2.60 -5.22
CA LEU A 55 13.07 -2.28 -5.34
C LEU A 55 12.15 -3.47 -5.00
N PHE A 56 12.69 -4.67 -4.79
CA PHE A 56 11.91 -5.87 -4.51
C PHE A 56 11.56 -5.96 -3.01
N ASP A 57 10.87 -4.93 -2.51
CA ASP A 57 10.56 -4.73 -1.09
C ASP A 57 9.06 -4.73 -0.76
N PHE A 58 8.22 -5.11 -1.73
CA PHE A 58 6.74 -5.10 -1.66
C PHE A 58 6.08 -3.71 -1.57
N TYR A 59 6.85 -2.62 -1.65
CA TYR A 59 6.36 -1.24 -1.64
C TYR A 59 6.69 -0.47 -2.90
N HIS A 60 7.64 -0.95 -3.71
CA HIS A 60 7.95 -0.37 -5.00
C HIS A 60 7.42 -1.24 -6.15
N VAL A 61 6.90 -0.57 -7.18
CA VAL A 61 6.56 -1.23 -8.43
C VAL A 61 7.85 -1.55 -9.18
N VAL A 62 8.03 -2.82 -9.55
CA VAL A 62 9.19 -3.27 -10.32
C VAL A 62 8.87 -3.41 -11.81
N GLU A 63 7.60 -3.23 -12.21
CA GLU A 63 7.13 -3.26 -13.59
C GLU A 63 6.27 -2.02 -13.90
N ARG A 64 5.74 -1.93 -15.12
CA ARG A 64 4.80 -0.86 -15.50
C ARG A 64 3.49 -1.02 -14.74
N THR A 65 2.87 0.10 -14.40
CA THR A 65 1.55 0.17 -13.79
C THR A 65 0.52 0.67 -14.81
N LYS A 66 -0.74 0.24 -14.68
CA LYS A 66 -1.86 0.75 -15.50
C LYS A 66 -2.05 2.26 -15.34
N LEU A 67 -1.96 2.74 -14.11
CA LEU A 67 -1.93 4.18 -13.80
C LEU A 67 -0.51 4.74 -13.96
N PRO A 68 -0.33 6.05 -14.21
CA PRO A 68 0.99 6.67 -14.07
C PRO A 68 1.57 6.40 -12.67
N LYS A 69 2.86 6.02 -12.57
CA LYS A 69 3.51 5.60 -11.31
C LYS A 69 3.18 6.52 -10.13
N ARG A 70 3.30 7.83 -10.32
CA ARG A 70 2.99 8.83 -9.28
C ARG A 70 1.53 8.78 -8.83
N GLU A 71 0.59 8.52 -9.74
CA GLU A 71 -0.83 8.37 -9.39
C GLU A 71 -1.11 7.05 -8.67
N PHE A 72 -0.50 5.95 -9.14
CA PHE A 72 -0.56 4.66 -8.47
C PHE A 72 -0.11 4.79 -7.01
N TYR A 73 1.06 5.38 -6.75
CA TYR A 73 1.55 5.59 -5.39
C TYR A 73 0.65 6.53 -4.58
N LYS A 74 0.05 7.56 -5.19
CA LYS A 74 -0.93 8.41 -4.48
C LYS A 74 -2.12 7.57 -3.99
N CYS A 75 -2.68 6.72 -4.84
CA CYS A 75 -3.77 5.83 -4.46
C CYS A 75 -3.33 4.83 -3.38
N PHE A 76 -2.17 4.19 -3.54
CA PHE A 76 -1.60 3.26 -2.58
C PHE A 76 -1.39 3.89 -1.20
N VAL A 77 -0.77 5.07 -1.13
CA VAL A 77 -0.59 5.81 0.13
C VAL A 77 -1.93 6.27 0.72
N ASN A 78 -2.91 6.60 -0.11
CA ASN A 78 -4.24 6.97 0.35
C ASN A 78 -4.99 5.80 1.02
N LEU A 79 -4.76 4.54 0.60
CA LEU A 79 -5.28 3.37 1.32
C LEU A 79 -4.84 3.38 2.79
N TYR A 80 -3.55 3.62 3.03
CA TYR A 80 -3.01 3.71 4.38
C TYR A 80 -3.57 4.90 5.16
N LYS A 81 -3.61 6.10 4.55
CA LYS A 81 -4.15 7.30 5.20
C LYS A 81 -5.61 7.12 5.61
N ARG A 82 -6.42 6.52 4.73
CA ARG A 82 -7.83 6.28 4.98
C ARG A 82 -8.04 5.17 6.01
N ALA A 83 -7.26 4.10 5.94
CA ALA A 83 -7.30 3.02 6.91
C ALA A 83 -6.92 3.47 8.33
N TYR A 84 -5.91 4.32 8.47
CA TYR A 84 -5.37 4.77 9.76
C TYR A 84 -5.86 6.16 10.20
N SER A 85 -6.91 6.70 9.58
CA SER A 85 -7.48 7.98 9.97
C SER A 85 -7.97 7.96 11.43
N PRO A 86 -7.59 8.92 12.29
CA PRO A 86 -8.01 8.96 13.70
C PRO A 86 -9.54 8.96 13.87
N LEU A 87 -10.25 9.68 13.00
CA LEU A 87 -11.71 9.71 12.96
C LEU A 87 -12.33 8.31 12.79
N ARG A 88 -11.67 7.44 12.01
CA ARG A 88 -12.11 6.06 11.77
C ARG A 88 -11.84 5.17 12.98
N LEU A 89 -10.72 5.39 13.67
CA LEU A 89 -10.39 4.67 14.91
C LEU A 89 -11.34 5.05 16.06
N LEU A 90 -11.80 6.30 16.11
CA LEU A 90 -12.74 6.75 17.13
C LEU A 90 -14.17 6.24 16.91
N LYS A 91 -14.58 5.97 15.66
CA LYS A 91 -15.94 5.49 15.32
C LYS A 91 -16.29 4.09 15.83
N ASN A 92 -15.32 3.26 16.22
CA ASN A 92 -15.58 1.87 16.66
C ASN A 92 -14.80 1.48 17.93
N PRO A 93 -15.12 2.07 19.10
CA PRO A 93 -14.35 1.92 20.33
C PRO A 93 -14.33 0.48 20.88
N ARG A 94 -15.42 -0.29 20.69
CA ARG A 94 -15.55 -1.68 21.22
C ARG A 94 -14.62 -2.71 20.55
N ARG A 95 -14.06 -2.41 19.37
CA ARG A 95 -13.07 -3.25 18.68
C ARG A 95 -11.63 -2.75 18.84
N ASN A 96 -11.44 -1.61 19.51
CA ASN A 96 -10.21 -0.82 19.52
C ASN A 96 -9.51 -0.77 20.89
N THR A 97 -9.82 -1.69 21.80
CA THR A 97 -9.22 -1.74 23.16
C THR A 97 -7.70 -1.86 23.16
N ALA A 98 -7.07 -2.33 22.07
CA ALA A 98 -5.61 -2.39 21.91
C ALA A 98 -5.00 -1.21 21.11
N ALA A 99 -5.81 -0.30 20.54
CA ALA A 99 -5.40 0.56 19.41
C ALA A 99 -4.81 1.94 19.76
N PHE A 100 -4.63 2.28 21.03
CA PHE A 100 -4.29 3.65 21.46
C PHE A 100 -3.04 3.77 22.33
N SER A 101 -2.15 2.77 22.33
CA SER A 101 -0.81 3.06 22.84
C SER A 101 -0.20 4.18 21.99
N LEU A 102 0.15 5.31 22.60
CA LEU A 102 0.71 6.48 21.92
C LEU A 102 1.95 6.11 21.08
N SER A 103 2.68 5.06 21.49
CA SER A 103 3.79 4.51 20.72
C SER A 103 3.34 3.90 19.39
N GLN A 104 2.23 3.16 19.38
CA GLN A 104 1.66 2.58 18.15
C GLN A 104 1.13 3.67 17.22
N VAL A 105 0.50 4.71 17.75
CA VAL A 105 0.05 5.88 16.97
C VAL A 105 1.26 6.60 16.36
N ARG A 106 2.31 6.85 17.15
CA ARG A 106 3.55 7.49 16.67
C ARG A 106 4.26 6.65 15.61
N LEU A 107 4.32 5.33 15.78
CA LEU A 107 4.91 4.41 14.81
C LEU A 107 4.12 4.44 13.48
N LYS A 108 2.79 4.38 13.55
CA LYS A 108 1.91 4.52 12.37
C LYS A 108 2.10 5.85 11.66
N LEU A 109 2.22 6.97 12.39
CA LEU A 109 2.50 8.29 11.80
C LEU A 109 3.88 8.37 11.15
N LYS A 110 4.93 7.81 11.79
CA LYS A 110 6.28 7.73 11.20
C LYS A 110 6.26 6.92 9.90
N TYR A 111 5.54 5.79 9.91
CA TYR A 111 5.37 4.93 8.75
C TYR A 111 4.62 5.64 7.61
N LEU A 112 3.53 6.35 7.90
CA LEU A 112 2.81 7.18 6.91
C LEU A 112 3.67 8.30 6.31
N ARG A 113 4.60 8.89 7.08
CA ARG A 113 5.57 9.85 6.52
C ARG A 113 6.54 9.18 5.55
N GLY A 114 7.03 7.99 5.88
CA GLY A 114 7.87 7.19 4.99
C GLY A 114 7.16 6.88 3.68
N LEU A 115 5.89 6.48 3.74
CA LEU A 115 5.08 6.21 2.55
C LEU A 115 4.89 7.42 1.63
N ASN A 116 4.80 8.65 2.17
CA ASN A 116 4.72 9.84 1.32
C ASN A 116 6.00 10.05 0.48
N ASN A 117 7.14 9.46 0.85
CA ASN A 117 8.35 9.49 0.02
C ASN A 117 8.17 8.67 -1.27
N LEU A 118 7.32 7.64 -1.27
CA LEU A 118 6.98 6.87 -2.49
C LEU A 118 6.37 7.79 -3.55
N VAL A 119 5.44 8.67 -3.13
CA VAL A 119 4.80 9.63 -4.04
C VAL A 119 5.78 10.71 -4.52
N ARG A 120 6.69 11.15 -3.65
CA ARG A 120 7.67 12.20 -3.99
C ARG A 120 8.74 11.72 -4.95
N ASN A 121 9.18 10.48 -4.80
CA ASN A 121 10.25 9.89 -5.58
C ASN A 121 9.73 8.91 -6.64
N ALA A 122 8.43 8.90 -6.93
CA ALA A 122 7.78 7.95 -7.83
C ALA A 122 8.47 7.81 -9.21
N GLU A 123 9.03 8.90 -9.73
CA GLU A 123 9.73 8.94 -11.03
C GLU A 123 11.23 8.59 -10.92
N ARG A 124 11.78 8.51 -9.71
CA ARG A 124 13.18 8.12 -9.46
C ARG A 124 13.35 6.61 -9.30
N PHE A 125 12.23 5.88 -9.17
CA PHE A 125 12.17 4.43 -9.01
C PHE A 125 11.79 3.74 -10.33
#